data_AF-A0A519E751-F1
#
_entry.id   AF-A0A519E751-F1
#
_cell.length_a   1.000
_cell.length_b   1.000
_cell.length_c   1.000
_cell.angle_alpha   90.00
_cell.angle_beta   90.00
_cell.angle_gamma   90.00
#
_symmetry.space_group_name_H-M   'P 1'
#
loop_
_entity.id
_entity.type
_entity.pdbx_description
1 polymer ?
#
loop_
_entity_poly.entity_id
_entity_poly.type
_entity_poly.pdbx_seq_one_letter_code
_entity_poly.pdbx_strand_id
1 'polypeptide(L)'
;MNHSFDVEHARSYGIPEAILIANLEFWLAKNKANRKHFHDGRTWTYNSAKAYAELFPYLSAHQIRRAIDSLESQGVILKANYNGNAYDKTLWVAFTDSFAEALRPLANLPNGDGKTDKSLTNTDSKPDTSESFGLFWQAYPKKKDKETARKAWGKVPAELHPAVMDALAKQSQSQDWVKEAGKYVPNAATWINGKRWEDEDGDTRTMDIWSGAM
;
A
#
# COMPACT_ATOMS: atom_id res chain seq x y z
N MET A 1 8.07 -18.38 24.99
CA MET A 1 7.81 -17.64 23.74
C MET A 1 8.92 -18.00 22.78
N ASN A 2 8.59 -18.42 21.56
CA ASN A 2 9.59 -18.75 20.55
C ASN A 2 9.70 -17.58 19.58
N HIS A 3 10.93 -17.16 19.28
CA HIS A 3 11.22 -16.11 18.31
C HIS A 3 11.93 -16.73 17.10
N SER A 4 11.46 -16.41 15.90
CA SER A 4 12.07 -16.82 14.64
C SER A 4 12.26 -15.58 13.75
N PHE A 5 13.27 -15.63 12.89
CA PHE A 5 13.59 -14.59 11.91
C PHE A 5 14.23 -15.23 10.67
N ASP A 6 14.25 -14.49 9.57
CA ASP A 6 14.89 -14.93 8.32
C ASP A 6 16.43 -14.83 8.43
N VAL A 7 17.11 -15.92 8.09
CA VAL A 7 18.57 -16.03 8.12
C VAL A 7 19.23 -15.10 7.08
N GLU A 8 18.59 -14.87 5.94
CA GLU A 8 19.11 -13.96 4.91
C GLU A 8 19.01 -12.50 5.36
N HIS A 9 17.98 -12.13 6.13
CA HIS A 9 17.96 -10.83 6.80
C HIS A 9 19.08 -10.71 7.83
N ALA A 10 19.37 -11.77 8.59
CA ALA A 10 20.46 -11.74 9.58
C ALA A 10 21.83 -11.60 8.91
N ARG A 11 22.01 -12.25 7.75
CA ARG A 11 23.22 -12.15 6.94
C ARG A 11 23.39 -10.76 6.32
N SER A 12 22.29 -10.16 5.86
CA SER A 12 22.31 -8.88 5.15
C SER A 12 22.39 -7.68 6.09
N TYR A 13 21.69 -7.73 7.22
CA TYR A 13 21.48 -6.56 8.09
C TYR A 13 22.06 -6.73 9.49
N GLY A 14 22.22 -7.97 9.97
CA GLY A 14 22.59 -8.28 11.34
C GLY A 14 21.49 -9.01 12.11
N ILE A 15 21.87 -9.75 13.15
CA ILE A 15 20.93 -10.54 13.97
C ILE A 15 19.88 -9.65 14.67
N PRO A 16 20.26 -8.57 15.39
CA PRO A 16 19.29 -7.68 16.02
C PRO A 16 18.30 -7.07 15.00
N GLU A 17 18.81 -6.66 13.84
CA GLU A 17 18.06 -6.11 12.73
C GLU A 17 17.04 -7.11 12.17
N ALA A 18 17.46 -8.36 11.94
CA ALA A 18 16.58 -9.42 11.42
C ALA A 18 15.43 -9.76 12.38
N ILE A 19 15.70 -9.78 13.69
CA ILE A 19 14.67 -9.97 14.71
C ILE A 19 13.65 -8.84 14.67
N LEU A 20 14.13 -7.59 14.55
CA LEU A 20 13.24 -6.43 14.46
C LEU A 20 12.43 -6.45 13.16
N ILE A 21 13.04 -6.80 12.01
CA ILE A 21 12.34 -6.94 10.73
C ILE A 21 11.19 -7.94 10.87
N ALA A 22 11.44 -9.15 11.38
CA ALA A 22 10.41 -10.18 11.53
C ALA A 22 9.25 -9.71 12.44
N ASN A 23 9.57 -9.03 13.54
CA ASN A 23 8.55 -8.46 14.40
C ASN A 23 7.77 -7.31 13.74
N LEU A 24 8.45 -6.41 13.04
CA LEU A 24 7.82 -5.31 12.31
C LEU A 24 6.87 -5.84 11.24
N GLU A 25 7.27 -6.86 10.48
CA GLU A 25 6.44 -7.51 9.47
C GLU A 25 5.11 -7.99 10.06
N PHE A 26 5.17 -8.75 11.17
CA PHE A 26 3.98 -9.22 11.86
C PHE A 26 3.06 -8.07 12.30
N TRP A 27 3.61 -7.04 12.95
CA TRP A 27 2.80 -5.95 13.49
C TRP A 27 2.26 -5.02 12.40
N LEU A 28 3.01 -4.78 11.33
CA LEU A 28 2.54 -4.01 10.19
C LEU A 28 1.42 -4.75 9.46
N ALA A 29 1.57 -6.06 9.22
CA ALA A 29 0.51 -6.90 8.65
C ALA A 29 -0.74 -6.91 9.54
N LYS A 30 -0.56 -7.08 10.86
CA LYS A 30 -1.65 -7.06 11.83
C LYS A 30 -2.34 -5.70 11.91
N ASN A 31 -1.60 -4.60 11.91
CA ASN A 31 -2.17 -3.25 11.94
C ASN A 31 -2.92 -2.95 10.64
N LYS A 32 -2.37 -3.37 9.49
CA LYS A 32 -3.02 -3.25 8.19
C LYS A 32 -4.33 -4.03 8.16
N ALA A 33 -4.33 -5.30 8.59
CA ALA A 33 -5.52 -6.13 8.69
C ALA A 33 -6.59 -5.55 9.62
N ASN A 34 -6.16 -4.90 10.71
CA ASN A 34 -7.06 -4.22 11.64
C ASN A 34 -7.40 -2.77 11.23
N ARG A 35 -6.93 -2.29 10.07
CA ARG A 35 -7.06 -0.91 9.59
C ARG A 35 -6.66 0.15 10.62
N LYS A 36 -5.63 -0.14 11.43
CA LYS A 36 -5.07 0.78 12.43
C LYS A 36 -3.79 1.43 11.91
N HIS A 37 -3.46 2.58 12.49
CA HIS A 37 -2.14 3.21 12.37
C HIS A 37 -1.74 3.51 10.92
N PHE A 38 -2.71 3.91 10.10
CA PHE A 38 -2.47 4.33 8.72
C PHE A 38 -2.23 5.84 8.65
N HIS A 39 -1.01 6.21 8.28
CA HIS A 39 -0.56 7.60 8.19
C HIS A 39 0.30 7.76 6.94
N ASP A 40 0.18 8.90 6.25
CA ASP A 40 0.97 9.24 5.07
C ASP A 40 1.00 8.16 3.98
N GLY A 41 -0.15 7.51 3.77
CA GLY A 41 -0.33 6.51 2.72
C GLY A 41 0.24 5.12 3.05
N ARG A 42 0.74 4.88 4.27
CA ARG A 42 1.28 3.59 4.71
C ARG A 42 0.81 3.20 6.10
N THR A 43 0.91 1.91 6.40
CA THR A 43 0.68 1.40 7.76
C THR A 43 1.96 1.53 8.56
N TRP A 44 1.81 1.96 9.81
CA TRP A 44 2.90 2.10 10.76
C TRP A 44 2.66 1.21 11.97
N THR A 45 3.74 0.93 12.68
CA THR A 45 3.69 0.40 14.05
C THR A 45 4.54 1.28 14.95
N TYR A 46 4.25 1.29 16.24
CA TYR A 46 5.02 2.04 17.20
C TYR A 46 5.41 1.11 18.35
N ASN A 47 6.65 1.24 18.80
CA ASN A 47 7.08 0.57 20.01
C ASN A 47 8.31 1.29 20.60
N SER A 48 8.41 1.33 21.92
CA SER A 48 9.56 1.93 22.59
C SER A 48 10.72 0.93 22.65
N ALA A 49 11.96 1.42 22.68
CA ALA A 49 13.12 0.55 22.88
C ALA A 49 13.05 -0.26 24.19
N LYS A 50 12.35 0.25 25.21
CA LYS A 50 12.12 -0.46 26.47
C LYS A 50 11.17 -1.63 26.28
N ALA A 51 10.02 -1.41 25.64
CA ALA A 51 9.05 -2.47 25.39
C ALA A 51 9.59 -3.52 24.39
N TYR A 52 10.43 -3.13 23.42
CA TYR A 52 11.19 -4.10 22.64
C TYR A 52 12.14 -4.96 23.49
N ALA A 53 12.82 -4.38 24.48
CA ALA A 53 13.71 -5.14 25.36
C ALA A 53 12.94 -6.10 26.29
N GLU A 54 11.67 -5.80 26.60
CA GLU A 54 10.78 -6.72 27.31
C GLU A 54 10.37 -7.91 26.41
N LEU A 55 10.11 -7.67 25.12
CA LEU A 55 9.80 -8.72 24.14
C LEU A 55 11.03 -9.56 23.77
N PHE A 56 12.20 -8.93 23.66
CA PHE A 56 13.47 -9.54 23.29
C PHE A 56 14.46 -9.40 24.45
N PRO A 57 14.33 -10.20 25.53
CA PRO A 57 15.12 -10.04 26.76
C PRO A 57 16.63 -10.32 26.58
N TYR A 58 17.04 -10.80 25.40
CA TYR A 58 18.42 -11.00 24.99
C TYR A 58 18.99 -9.83 24.17
N LEU A 59 18.20 -8.77 23.93
CA LEU A 59 18.64 -7.50 23.32
C LEU A 59 18.44 -6.36 24.31
N SER A 60 19.51 -5.62 24.59
CA SER A 60 19.43 -4.40 25.38
C SER A 60 18.70 -3.28 24.62
N ALA A 61 18.13 -2.33 25.36
CA ALA A 61 17.51 -1.14 24.77
C ALA A 61 18.51 -0.29 23.96
N HIS A 62 19.83 -0.42 24.21
CA HIS A 62 20.86 0.21 23.39
C HIS A 62 21.01 -0.50 22.04
N GLN A 63 21.12 -1.84 22.04
CA GLN A 63 21.19 -2.65 20.82
C GLN A 63 19.94 -2.45 19.94
N ILE A 64 18.75 -2.36 20.54
CA ILE A 64 17.51 -2.10 19.80
C ILE A 64 17.55 -0.74 19.10
N ARG A 65 17.96 0.33 19.79
CA ARG A 65 18.08 1.66 19.17
C ARG A 65 19.10 1.65 18.03
N ARG A 66 20.26 1.04 18.26
CA ARG A 66 21.31 0.89 17.24
C ARG A 66 20.81 0.13 16.02
N ALA A 67 20.06 -0.96 16.21
CA ALA A 67 19.49 -1.75 15.13
C ALA A 67 18.43 -0.98 14.35
N ILE A 68 17.57 -0.21 15.02
CA ILE A 68 16.60 0.67 14.35
C ILE A 68 17.30 1.74 13.51
N ASP A 69 18.31 2.42 14.07
CA ASP A 69 19.07 3.43 13.33
C ASP A 69 19.84 2.81 12.14
N SER A 70 20.36 1.60 12.32
CA SER A 70 20.98 0.78 11.27
C SER A 70 20.00 0.49 10.14
N LEU A 71 18.81 -0.03 10.45
CA LEU A 71 17.77 -0.34 9.47
C LEU A 71 17.30 0.89 8.68
N GLU A 72 17.18 2.05 9.33
CA GLU A 72 16.84 3.30 8.64
C GLU A 72 17.97 3.72 7.69
N SER A 73 19.22 3.69 8.15
CA SER A 73 20.38 4.06 7.32
C SER A 73 20.55 3.15 6.10
N GLN A 74 20.13 1.90 6.21
CA GLN A 74 20.15 0.90 5.14
C GLN A 74 18.90 0.94 4.25
N GLY A 75 17.98 1.87 4.48
CA GLY A 75 16.77 2.03 3.67
C GLY A 75 15.75 0.90 3.83
N VAL A 76 15.80 0.15 4.93
CA VAL A 76 14.83 -0.92 5.25
C VAL A 76 13.56 -0.33 5.84
N ILE A 77 13.71 0.66 6.73
CA ILE A 77 12.59 1.30 7.43
C ILE A 77 12.57 2.82 7.26
N LEU A 78 11.41 3.41 7.52
CA LEU A 78 11.22 4.83 7.78
C LEU A 78 10.91 5.06 9.26
N LYS A 79 11.34 6.21 9.78
CA LYS A 79 10.98 6.70 11.12
C LYS A 79 10.06 7.92 11.02
N ALA A 80 9.10 8.00 11.92
CA ALA A 80 8.21 9.15 12.08
C ALA A 80 7.80 9.34 13.54
N ASN A 81 7.03 10.39 13.80
CA ASN A 81 6.39 10.63 15.08
C ASN A 81 4.94 11.08 14.87
N TYR A 82 3.99 10.24 15.29
CA TYR A 82 2.56 10.53 15.27
C TYR A 82 1.96 10.59 16.68
N ASN A 83 2.78 10.78 17.70
CA ASN A 83 2.31 10.89 19.08
C ASN A 83 1.60 12.24 19.28
N GLY A 84 0.50 12.23 20.04
CA GLY A 84 -0.23 13.46 20.38
C GLY A 84 0.51 14.37 21.38
N ASN A 85 1.55 13.86 22.04
CA ASN A 85 2.34 14.58 23.05
C ASN A 85 3.82 14.62 22.63
N ALA A 86 4.42 15.81 22.63
CA ALA A 86 5.83 16.03 22.27
C ALA A 86 6.85 15.38 23.24
N TYR A 87 6.44 15.11 24.49
CA TYR A 87 7.25 14.38 25.48
C TYR A 87 7.25 12.87 25.22
N ASP A 88 6.25 12.36 24.52
CA ASP A 88 6.21 10.96 24.12
C ASP A 88 7.18 10.75 22.95
N LYS A 89 8.28 10.07 23.25
CA LYS A 89 9.33 9.72 22.29
C LYS A 89 9.13 8.33 21.68
N THR A 90 7.92 7.76 21.78
CA THR A 90 7.61 6.49 21.14
C THR A 90 7.81 6.62 19.63
N LEU A 91 8.68 5.76 19.10
CA LEU A 91 9.08 5.81 17.71
C LEU A 91 8.06 5.09 16.84
N TRP A 92 7.66 5.73 15.74
CA TRP A 92 6.85 5.09 14.70
C TRP A 92 7.74 4.60 13.58
N VAL A 93 7.54 3.34 13.20
CA VAL A 93 8.33 2.64 12.20
C VAL A 93 7.42 1.99 11.16
N ALA A 94 7.83 2.07 9.88
CA ALA A 94 7.24 1.36 8.77
C ALA A 94 8.35 0.89 7.81
N PHE A 95 8.08 -0.10 6.96
CA PHE A 95 9.02 -0.44 5.88
C PHE A 95 9.04 0.65 4.79
N THR A 96 10.18 0.77 4.12
CA THR A 96 10.27 1.51 2.86
C THR A 96 9.52 0.77 1.76
N ASP A 97 9.15 1.48 0.71
CA ASP A 97 8.37 0.90 -0.39
C ASP A 97 9.22 -0.15 -1.15
N SER A 98 10.52 0.12 -1.32
CA SER A 98 11.46 -0.82 -1.93
C SER A 98 11.61 -2.11 -1.12
N PHE A 99 11.74 -2.01 0.20
CA PHE A 99 11.86 -3.19 1.05
C PHE A 99 10.55 -3.97 1.14
N ALA A 100 9.41 -3.26 1.24
CA ALA A 100 8.10 -3.89 1.23
C ALA A 100 7.82 -4.65 -0.08
N GLU A 101 8.29 -4.13 -1.22
CA GLU A 101 8.21 -4.85 -2.50
C GLU A 101 9.11 -6.09 -2.51
N ALA A 102 10.34 -5.98 -1.97
CA ALA A 102 11.28 -7.09 -1.89
C ALA A 102 10.84 -8.23 -0.94
N LEU A 103 9.93 -7.96 0.01
CA LEU A 103 9.33 -8.98 0.88
C LEU A 103 8.23 -9.81 0.17
N ARG A 104 7.54 -9.24 -0.83
CA ARG A 104 6.43 -9.92 -1.54
C ARG A 104 6.82 -11.24 -2.20
N PRO A 105 8.02 -11.40 -2.79
CA PRO A 105 8.47 -12.67 -3.36
C PRO A 105 8.76 -13.78 -2.33
N LEU A 106 9.13 -13.45 -1.08
CA LEU A 106 9.52 -14.44 -0.07
C LEU A 106 8.33 -15.07 0.66
N ALA A 107 7.16 -14.41 0.66
CA ALA A 107 5.93 -14.96 1.25
C ALA A 107 5.36 -16.19 0.50
N ASN A 108 5.87 -16.49 -0.71
CA ASN A 108 5.47 -17.62 -1.54
C ASN A 108 6.44 -18.81 -1.52
N LEU A 109 7.44 -18.82 -0.62
CA LEU A 109 8.25 -20.01 -0.43
C LEU A 109 7.46 -21.06 0.37
N PRO A 110 7.24 -22.29 -0.16
CA PRO A 110 6.67 -23.37 0.61
C PRO A 110 7.70 -23.79 1.65
N ASN A 111 7.61 -23.24 2.87
CA ASN A 111 8.36 -23.79 3.99
C ASN A 111 7.76 -25.16 4.33
N GLY A 112 8.60 -26.17 4.14
CA GLY A 112 8.31 -27.57 4.38
C GLY A 112 7.81 -27.85 5.80
N ASP A 113 6.73 -28.62 5.80
CA ASP A 113 6.40 -29.70 6.73
C ASP A 113 5.89 -29.31 8.11
N GLY A 114 4.57 -29.45 8.29
CA GLY A 114 4.00 -29.48 9.63
C GLY A 114 2.49 -29.37 9.82
N LYS A 115 1.68 -29.59 8.78
CA LYS A 115 0.26 -30.02 8.76
C LYS A 115 -0.59 -29.15 7.84
N THR A 116 -0.88 -29.74 6.69
CA THR A 116 -2.08 -29.46 5.91
C THR A 116 -3.30 -29.54 6.81
N ASP A 117 -4.03 -28.44 6.92
CA ASP A 117 -5.48 -28.54 6.84
C ASP A 117 -5.92 -27.85 5.56
N LYS A 118 -6.55 -28.64 4.70
CA LYS A 118 -7.08 -28.21 3.41
C LYS A 118 -8.46 -27.62 3.68
N SER A 119 -8.65 -26.39 3.20
CA SER A 119 -9.96 -25.76 3.01
C SER A 119 -10.61 -25.35 4.34
N LEU A 120 -11.09 -24.11 4.50
CA LEU A 120 -12.14 -23.57 3.65
C LEU A 120 -11.87 -22.11 3.31
N THR A 121 -11.80 -21.86 2.01
CA THR A 121 -12.47 -20.70 1.42
C THR A 121 -13.85 -20.56 2.06
N ASN A 122 -14.07 -19.49 2.82
CA ASN A 122 -15.40 -18.94 2.99
C ASN A 122 -15.32 -17.46 2.62
N THR A 123 -15.68 -17.24 1.35
CA THR A 123 -16.50 -16.13 0.91
C THR A 123 -17.56 -15.83 1.96
N ASP A 124 -17.43 -14.69 2.64
CA ASP A 124 -18.52 -13.80 3.02
C ASP A 124 -17.96 -12.70 3.90
N SER A 125 -17.50 -11.61 3.28
CA SER A 125 -17.48 -10.26 3.86
C SER A 125 -16.97 -9.28 2.81
N LYS A 126 -17.91 -8.50 2.26
CA LYS A 126 -17.79 -7.28 1.44
C LYS A 126 -16.39 -6.94 0.90
N PRO A 127 -16.21 -6.82 -0.43
CA PRO A 127 -14.98 -6.27 -1.00
C PRO A 127 -14.67 -4.93 -0.33
N ASP A 128 -13.57 -4.89 0.41
CA ASP A 128 -13.15 -3.75 1.18
C ASP A 128 -12.91 -2.57 0.22
N THR A 129 -13.94 -1.73 0.11
CA THR A 129 -13.98 -0.53 -0.74
C THR A 129 -12.77 0.39 -0.46
N SER A 130 -12.12 0.21 0.70
CA SER A 130 -10.93 0.95 1.12
C SER A 130 -9.66 0.58 0.35
N GLU A 131 -9.42 -0.69 0.00
CA GLU A 131 -8.20 -1.07 -0.73
C GLU A 131 -8.29 -0.69 -2.21
N SER A 132 -9.45 -0.91 -2.86
CA SER A 132 -9.65 -0.55 -4.26
C SER A 132 -9.59 0.96 -4.50
N PHE A 133 -10.08 1.78 -3.55
CA PHE A 133 -9.94 3.24 -3.63
C PHE A 133 -8.48 3.68 -3.56
N GLY A 134 -7.66 3.00 -2.73
CA GLY A 134 -6.24 3.30 -2.58
C GLY A 134 -5.49 3.15 -3.90
N LEU A 135 -5.71 2.03 -4.59
CA LEU A 135 -5.12 1.75 -5.90
C LEU A 135 -5.59 2.76 -6.96
N PHE A 136 -6.89 3.05 -7.00
CA PHE A 136 -7.46 4.05 -7.89
C PHE A 136 -6.83 5.44 -7.69
N TRP A 137 -6.71 5.88 -6.43
CA TRP A 137 -6.15 7.20 -6.10
C TRP A 137 -4.66 7.32 -6.44
N GLN A 138 -3.90 6.23 -6.32
CA GLN A 138 -2.48 6.22 -6.67
C GLN A 138 -2.28 6.34 -8.18
N ALA A 139 -3.11 5.65 -8.98
CA ALA A 139 -3.07 5.63 -10.43
C ALA A 139 -3.60 6.93 -11.07
N TYR A 140 -4.46 7.69 -10.38
CA TYR A 140 -5.06 8.91 -10.95
C TYR A 140 -4.02 10.06 -11.06
N PRO A 141 -3.79 10.64 -12.26
CA PRO A 141 -2.73 11.65 -12.46
C PRO A 141 -2.96 12.95 -11.67
N LYS A 142 -4.21 13.37 -11.53
CA LYS A 142 -4.59 14.63 -10.86
C LYS A 142 -5.12 14.40 -9.45
N LYS A 143 -4.23 14.51 -8.46
CA LYS A 143 -4.51 14.21 -7.04
C LYS A 143 -5.16 15.38 -6.29
N LYS A 144 -6.29 15.89 -6.78
CA LYS A 144 -7.05 17.00 -6.16
C LYS A 144 -8.34 16.51 -5.50
N ASP A 145 -8.66 17.07 -4.33
CA ASP A 145 -9.91 16.82 -3.57
C ASP A 145 -10.16 15.33 -3.24
N LYS A 146 -9.17 14.67 -2.61
CA LYS A 146 -9.21 13.23 -2.25
C LYS A 146 -10.50 12.80 -1.52
N GLU A 147 -11.04 13.65 -0.66
CA GLU A 147 -12.24 13.33 0.10
C GLU A 147 -13.50 13.26 -0.78
N THR A 148 -13.63 14.15 -1.78
CA THR A 148 -14.76 14.11 -2.71
C THR A 148 -14.65 12.92 -3.66
N ALA A 149 -13.43 12.57 -4.07
CA ALA A 149 -13.14 11.36 -4.83
C ALA A 149 -13.50 10.09 -4.04
N ARG A 150 -13.17 10.03 -2.74
CA ARG A 150 -13.53 8.90 -1.87
C ARG A 150 -15.05 8.75 -1.73
N LYS A 151 -15.76 9.86 -1.56
CA LYS A 151 -17.23 9.88 -1.50
C LYS A 151 -17.87 9.41 -2.82
N ALA A 152 -17.29 9.79 -3.95
CA ALA A 152 -17.73 9.32 -5.27
C ALA A 152 -17.44 7.82 -5.46
N TRP A 153 -16.23 7.37 -5.11
CA TRP A 153 -15.82 5.96 -5.19
C TRP A 153 -16.69 5.04 -4.34
N GLY A 154 -17.08 5.49 -3.14
CA GLY A 154 -17.99 4.73 -2.27
C GLY A 154 -19.39 4.49 -2.86
N LYS A 155 -19.75 5.18 -3.96
CA LYS A 155 -21.00 4.96 -4.71
C LYS A 155 -20.83 3.98 -5.87
N VAL A 156 -19.60 3.59 -6.20
CA VAL A 156 -19.33 2.62 -7.25
C VAL A 156 -19.52 1.21 -6.67
N PRO A 157 -20.37 0.36 -7.28
CA PRO A 157 -20.46 -1.05 -6.91
C PRO A 157 -19.11 -1.73 -7.06
N ALA A 158 -18.76 -2.59 -6.10
CA ALA A 158 -17.45 -3.23 -6.10
C ALA A 158 -17.18 -4.12 -7.33
N GLU A 159 -18.24 -4.65 -7.95
CA GLU A 159 -18.20 -5.39 -9.20
C GLU A 159 -17.65 -4.56 -10.37
N LEU A 160 -17.82 -3.24 -10.32
CA LEU A 160 -17.32 -2.32 -11.33
C LEU A 160 -15.91 -1.81 -11.03
N HIS A 161 -15.34 -2.05 -9.85
CA HIS A 161 -13.99 -1.58 -9.51
C HIS A 161 -12.92 -2.04 -10.53
N PRO A 162 -12.90 -3.31 -11.00
CA PRO A 162 -11.94 -3.72 -12.02
C PRO A 162 -12.12 -2.97 -13.35
N ALA A 163 -13.36 -2.78 -13.80
CA ALA A 163 -13.67 -2.04 -15.02
C ALA A 163 -13.22 -0.56 -14.94
N VAL A 164 -13.44 0.06 -13.78
CA VAL A 164 -13.00 1.43 -13.50
C VAL A 164 -11.47 1.55 -13.53
N MET A 165 -10.76 0.56 -12.97
CA MET A 165 -9.30 0.53 -12.97
C MET A 165 -8.71 0.30 -14.37
N ASP A 166 -9.32 -0.58 -15.17
CA ASP A 166 -8.91 -0.84 -16.55
C ASP A 166 -9.09 0.39 -17.45
N ALA A 167 -10.25 1.05 -17.35
CA ALA A 167 -10.50 2.29 -18.06
C ALA A 167 -9.55 3.42 -17.63
N LEU A 168 -9.22 3.51 -16.33
CA LEU A 168 -8.24 4.49 -15.85
C LEU A 168 -6.85 4.24 -16.46
N ALA A 169 -6.41 2.98 -16.55
CA ALA A 169 -5.13 2.63 -17.14
C ALA A 169 -5.06 3.02 -18.64
N LYS A 170 -6.15 2.81 -19.39
CA LYS A 170 -6.27 3.20 -20.80
C LYS A 170 -6.32 4.72 -20.98
N GLN A 171 -7.23 5.39 -20.28
CA GLN A 171 -7.45 6.84 -20.42
C GLN A 171 -6.28 7.68 -19.88
N SER A 172 -5.56 7.21 -18.86
CA SER A 172 -4.35 7.90 -18.37
C SER A 172 -3.20 7.91 -19.38
N GLN A 173 -3.22 7.01 -20.36
CA GLN A 173 -2.26 6.96 -21.47
C GLN A 173 -2.78 7.66 -22.74
N SER A 174 -4.03 8.12 -22.76
CA SER A 174 -4.61 8.83 -23.91
C SER A 174 -3.93 10.18 -24.14
N GLN A 175 -3.79 10.56 -25.41
CA GLN A 175 -3.21 11.84 -25.80
C GLN A 175 -3.92 13.04 -25.15
N ASP A 176 -5.22 12.94 -24.85
CA ASP A 176 -5.98 14.04 -24.23
C ASP A 176 -5.58 14.31 -22.79
N TRP A 177 -5.09 13.31 -22.05
CA TRP A 177 -4.62 13.46 -20.68
C TRP A 177 -3.12 13.79 -20.61
N VAL A 178 -2.37 13.44 -21.65
CA VAL A 178 -0.92 13.72 -21.75
C VAL A 178 -0.64 15.09 -22.37
N LYS A 179 -1.50 15.59 -23.27
CA LYS A 179 -1.36 16.91 -23.90
C LYS A 179 -1.53 18.06 -22.88
N GLU A 180 -0.83 19.16 -23.14
CA GLU A 180 -0.85 20.38 -22.31
C GLU A 180 -0.65 20.12 -20.80
N ALA A 181 0.26 19.21 -20.43
CA ALA A 181 0.58 18.87 -19.05
C ALA A 181 -0.64 18.42 -18.20
N GLY A 182 -1.61 17.74 -18.82
CA GLY A 182 -2.79 17.23 -18.10
C GLY A 182 -3.83 18.29 -17.78
N LYS A 183 -3.85 19.40 -18.54
CA LYS A 183 -4.86 20.47 -18.40
C LYS A 183 -6.30 19.96 -18.49
N TYR A 184 -6.55 18.91 -19.28
CA TYR A 184 -7.88 18.32 -19.49
C TYR A 184 -8.19 17.13 -18.57
N VAL A 185 -7.29 16.76 -17.65
CA VAL A 185 -7.56 15.69 -16.69
C VAL A 185 -8.68 16.17 -15.74
N PRO A 186 -9.85 15.49 -15.73
CA PRO A 186 -10.94 15.84 -14.82
C PRO A 186 -10.52 15.57 -13.36
N ASN A 187 -11.29 16.07 -12.39
CA ASN A 187 -11.10 15.62 -11.01
C ASN A 187 -11.62 14.18 -10.88
N ALA A 188 -10.97 13.36 -10.06
CA ALA A 188 -11.35 11.96 -9.84
C ALA A 188 -12.84 11.80 -9.48
N ALA A 189 -13.39 12.69 -8.64
CA ALA A 189 -14.81 12.69 -8.30
C ALA A 189 -15.72 12.95 -9.51
N THR A 190 -15.36 13.89 -10.39
CA THR A 190 -16.10 14.21 -11.61
C THR A 190 -16.05 13.05 -12.60
N TRP A 191 -14.89 12.42 -12.72
CA TRP A 191 -14.68 11.26 -13.58
C TRP A 191 -15.49 10.05 -13.11
N ILE A 192 -15.52 9.78 -11.79
CA ILE A 192 -16.33 8.72 -11.19
C ILE A 192 -17.83 9.03 -11.32
N ASN A 193 -18.27 10.22 -10.93
CA ASN A 193 -19.71 10.56 -10.96
C ASN A 193 -20.27 10.59 -12.38
N GLY A 194 -19.42 10.90 -13.37
CA GLY A 194 -19.78 10.88 -14.78
C GLY A 194 -19.74 9.49 -15.42
N LYS A 195 -19.45 8.43 -14.66
CA LYS A 195 -19.27 7.06 -15.18
C LYS A 195 -18.33 6.95 -16.38
N ARG A 196 -17.29 7.79 -16.41
CA ARG A 196 -16.41 7.91 -17.58
C ARG A 196 -15.55 6.68 -17.88
N TRP A 197 -15.62 5.65 -17.04
CA TRP A 197 -15.07 4.33 -17.35
C TRP A 197 -15.94 3.53 -18.35
N GLU A 198 -17.18 3.96 -18.61
CA GLU A 198 -18.08 3.42 -19.64
C GLU A 198 -17.94 4.19 -20.97
N ASP A 199 -17.25 5.34 -20.97
CA ASP A 199 -16.97 6.06 -22.21
C ASP A 199 -16.08 5.18 -23.08
N GLU A 200 -16.56 4.82 -24.27
CA GLU A 200 -15.73 4.15 -25.28
C GLU A 200 -14.52 5.05 -25.56
N ASP A 201 -13.32 4.46 -25.46
CA ASP A 201 -12.06 5.16 -25.75
C ASP A 201 -12.25 5.97 -27.02
N GLY A 202 -11.94 7.26 -26.94
CA GLY A 202 -12.09 8.25 -28.02
C GLY A 202 -11.15 8.00 -29.20
N ASP A 203 -11.24 6.83 -29.81
CA ASP A 203 -10.78 6.49 -31.15
C ASP A 203 -11.92 5.91 -32.01
N THR A 204 -13.09 6.54 -31.89
CA THR A 204 -13.97 6.70 -33.05
C THR A 204 -14.21 8.19 -33.25
N ARG A 205 -13.14 8.91 -33.60
CA ARG A 205 -13.34 9.95 -34.61
C ARG A 205 -13.74 9.16 -35.84
N THR A 206 -15.06 9.01 -36.02
CA THR A 206 -15.67 8.87 -37.33
C THR A 206 -14.85 9.73 -38.28
N MET A 207 -14.00 9.07 -39.09
CA MET A 207 -13.74 9.57 -40.42
C MET A 207 -15.11 9.52 -41.08
N ASP A 208 -15.89 10.60 -40.89
CA ASP A 208 -16.83 11.05 -41.89
C ASP A 208 -16.00 11.20 -43.16
N ILE A 209 -15.92 10.11 -43.92
CA ILE A 209 -15.65 10.17 -45.35
C ILE A 209 -16.85 10.91 -45.92
N TRP A 210 -16.74 12.23 -45.90
CA TRP A 210 -17.36 13.06 -46.90
C TRP A 210 -16.73 12.68 -48.25
N SER A 211 -17.38 11.74 -48.94
CA SER A 211 -17.34 11.66 -50.39
C SER A 211 -18.77 11.45 -50.87
N GLY A 212 -19.55 12.53 -50.71
CA GLY A 212 -20.68 12.76 -51.58
C GLY A 212 -20.16 12.99 -53.00
N ALA A 213 -20.65 12.16 -53.90
CA ALA A 213 -21.06 12.48 -55.27
C ALA A 213 -20.32 13.61 -56.00
N MET A 214 -19.59 13.23 -57.06
CA MET A 214 -19.96 13.55 -58.44
C MET A 214 -19.36 12.52 -59.39
#